data_AF-A0A933SL63-F1
#
_entry.id   AF-A0A933SL63-F1
#
_cell.length_a   1.000
_cell.length_b   1.000
_cell.length_c   1.000
_cell.angle_alpha   90.00
_cell.angle_beta   90.00
_cell.angle_gamma   90.00
#
_symmetry.space_group_name_H-M   'P 1'
#
loop_
_entity.id
_entity.type
_entity.pdbx_description
1 polymer ?
#
loop_
_entity_poly.entity_id
_entity_poly.type
_entity_poly.pdbx_seq_one_letter_code
_entity_poly.pdbx_strand_id
1 'polypeptide(L)'
;MGTFGKTSVIALAVIALLSLPAEAAKKTKRAPKAKKPAVVKTVKKEPRTIGGFQNASECAKCHVDIYRNWQNSLHALSYKNPIFQTAYMRAYTQTKGEAAKYCLDCHAPTVAATKDFDAKADITKEGVTCDFCHSVTKVTVGADSPFELQPGNIKRGALNAPRAEEHGVEYSKDFASSRLCAGCHDFTNRNGVHVGNTYQEWRSSSFAQDGTECQNCHMPEVPGTTADKGGRDKMHDHSLSHNTESMKDAVSVETKGVNRMNDELLVDVMVHNWKAGHAIPTGTPARTLVLEVRTLDGSKRIIETKKTVYRKTVVDGSAREVTSDADAFLYGTKISKDNRLAPDETRLETFRFATRIRDVATVEAITYFLHQPLVIQQTEMTIPLSSSSLPVK
;
A
#
# COMPACT_ATOMS: atom_id res chain seq x y z
N MET A 1 45.57 -34.06 -58.30
CA MET A 1 44.43 -34.37 -59.20
C MET A 1 43.43 -35.21 -58.41
N GLY A 2 42.16 -34.79 -58.40
CA GLY A 2 40.92 -35.55 -58.11
C GLY A 2 40.85 -36.44 -56.87
N THR A 3 40.03 -36.07 -55.88
CA THR A 3 38.63 -36.52 -55.67
C THR A 3 38.55 -37.63 -54.62
N PHE A 4 37.75 -37.44 -53.57
CA PHE A 4 36.60 -38.30 -53.22
C PHE A 4 35.99 -37.80 -51.90
N GLY A 5 34.69 -37.48 -51.94
CA GLY A 5 33.91 -37.04 -50.80
C GLY A 5 33.66 -38.15 -49.78
N LYS A 6 33.44 -37.75 -48.53
CA LYS A 6 32.91 -38.61 -47.48
C LYS A 6 31.64 -38.01 -46.89
N THR A 7 30.56 -38.66 -47.31
CA THR A 7 29.32 -39.01 -46.62
C THR A 7 29.20 -38.71 -45.12
N SER A 8 28.02 -38.16 -44.79
CA SER A 8 27.42 -37.97 -43.48
C SER A 8 27.31 -39.26 -42.66
N VAL A 9 27.53 -39.15 -41.35
CA VAL A 9 27.04 -40.09 -40.34
C VAL A 9 26.11 -39.33 -39.40
N ILE A 10 24.82 -39.65 -39.49
CA ILE A 10 23.77 -39.20 -38.58
C ILE A 10 23.81 -40.12 -37.36
N ALA A 11 24.09 -39.56 -36.19
CA ALA A 11 23.90 -40.25 -34.91
C ALA A 11 22.49 -39.95 -34.39
N LEU A 12 21.58 -40.92 -34.51
CA LEU A 12 20.28 -40.91 -33.85
C LEU A 12 20.49 -41.23 -32.35
N ALA A 13 20.32 -40.24 -31.48
CA ALA A 13 20.13 -40.47 -30.06
C ALA A 13 18.64 -40.76 -29.80
N VAL A 14 18.34 -42.02 -29.50
CA VAL A 14 17.01 -42.47 -29.06
C VAL A 14 16.83 -42.03 -27.60
N ILE A 15 16.03 -41.00 -27.37
CA ILE A 15 15.56 -40.64 -26.02
C ILE A 15 14.30 -41.49 -25.76
N ALA A 16 14.45 -42.48 -24.88
CA ALA A 16 13.33 -43.26 -24.36
C ALA A 16 12.42 -42.35 -23.50
N LEU A 17 11.21 -42.10 -23.99
CA LEU A 17 10.11 -41.53 -23.21
C LEU A 17 9.65 -42.56 -22.18
N LEU A 18 10.17 -42.47 -20.96
CA LEU A 18 9.59 -43.13 -19.80
C LEU A 18 8.30 -42.39 -19.43
N SER A 19 7.18 -42.94 -19.89
CA SER A 19 5.83 -42.59 -19.43
C SER A 19 5.67 -43.01 -17.97
N LEU A 20 5.71 -42.05 -17.06
CA LEU A 20 5.29 -42.23 -15.66
C LEU A 20 3.77 -42.45 -15.62
N PRO A 21 3.27 -43.38 -14.78
CA PRO A 21 1.83 -43.59 -14.65
C PRO A 21 1.18 -42.36 -14.02
N ALA A 22 0.00 -42.00 -14.53
CA ALA A 22 -0.83 -40.94 -13.98
C ALA A 22 -1.24 -41.32 -12.54
N GLU A 23 -0.56 -40.73 -11.56
CA GLU A 23 -0.95 -40.80 -10.15
C GLU A 23 -2.37 -40.25 -10.02
N ALA A 24 -3.28 -41.08 -9.53
CA ALA A 24 -4.69 -40.77 -9.40
C ALA A 24 -4.91 -39.44 -8.67
N ALA A 25 -5.62 -38.51 -9.33
CA ALA A 25 -6.10 -37.28 -8.72
C ALA A 25 -6.89 -37.62 -7.44
N LYS A 26 -6.27 -37.38 -6.28
CA LYS A 26 -6.95 -37.45 -4.98
C LYS A 26 -8.12 -36.46 -5.04
N LYS A 27 -9.35 -37.01 -5.05
CA LYS A 27 -10.60 -36.26 -4.89
C LYS A 27 -10.44 -35.32 -3.69
N THR A 28 -10.29 -34.02 -3.98
CA THR A 28 -10.31 -32.97 -2.98
C THR A 28 -11.66 -33.06 -2.27
N LYS A 29 -11.63 -33.30 -0.96
CA LYS A 29 -12.83 -33.28 -0.13
C LYS A 29 -13.45 -31.90 -0.29
N ARG A 30 -14.66 -31.88 -0.87
CA ARG A 30 -15.53 -30.72 -1.03
C ARG A 30 -15.53 -29.94 0.28
N ALA A 31 -15.15 -28.66 0.22
CA ALA A 31 -15.19 -27.77 1.39
C ALA A 31 -16.58 -27.86 2.04
N PRO A 32 -16.67 -27.94 3.38
CA PRO A 32 -17.96 -28.03 4.04
C PRO A 32 -18.78 -26.79 3.67
N LYS A 33 -20.04 -26.99 3.24
CA LYS A 33 -20.97 -25.90 2.98
C LYS A 33 -20.98 -24.98 4.21
N ALA A 34 -20.59 -23.72 4.02
CA ALA A 34 -20.65 -22.70 5.07
C ALA A 34 -22.08 -22.66 5.62
N LYS A 35 -22.25 -23.06 6.89
CA LYS A 35 -23.50 -22.84 7.61
C LYS A 35 -23.73 -21.32 7.65
N LYS A 36 -24.97 -20.87 7.39
CA LYS A 36 -25.34 -19.45 7.55
C LYS A 36 -24.86 -18.96 8.92
N PRO A 37 -24.08 -17.87 9.02
CA PRO A 37 -23.60 -17.40 10.31
C PRO A 37 -24.80 -17.03 11.19
N ALA A 38 -24.80 -17.53 12.42
CA ALA A 38 -25.81 -17.22 13.40
C ALA A 38 -25.61 -15.77 13.86
N VAL A 39 -26.56 -14.89 13.54
CA VAL A 39 -26.59 -13.52 14.07
C VAL A 39 -26.89 -13.62 15.57
N VAL A 40 -25.91 -13.34 16.42
CA VAL A 40 -26.13 -13.19 17.86
C VAL A 40 -26.74 -11.81 18.07
N LYS A 41 -28.02 -11.74 18.43
CA LYS A 41 -28.73 -10.48 18.72
C LYS A 41 -28.62 -10.14 20.21
N THR A 42 -28.12 -8.95 20.54
CA THR A 42 -28.17 -8.38 21.91
C THR A 42 -29.25 -7.29 22.02
N VAL A 43 -29.76 -7.13 23.25
CA VAL A 43 -30.92 -6.31 23.62
C VAL A 43 -30.45 -5.11 24.47
N LYS A 44 -29.91 -4.05 23.87
CA LYS A 44 -29.72 -2.75 24.55
C LYS A 44 -29.89 -1.56 23.60
N LYS A 45 -30.26 -0.42 24.20
CA LYS A 45 -30.74 0.83 23.60
C LYS A 45 -29.67 1.49 22.71
N GLU A 46 -30.04 1.89 21.50
CA GLU A 46 -29.13 2.47 20.51
C GLU A 46 -28.48 3.78 21.01
N PRO A 47 -27.14 3.90 20.93
CA PRO A 47 -26.43 5.15 21.24
C PRO A 47 -26.83 6.29 20.31
N ARG A 48 -26.58 7.54 20.73
CA ARG A 48 -26.67 8.70 19.83
C ARG A 48 -25.61 8.54 18.75
N THR A 49 -26.06 8.28 17.53
CA THR A 49 -25.20 8.04 16.37
C THR A 49 -25.50 9.08 15.29
N ILE A 50 -24.46 9.49 14.55
CA ILE A 50 -24.63 10.28 13.33
C ILE A 50 -24.53 9.29 12.17
N GLY A 51 -25.58 9.19 11.35
CA GLY A 51 -25.66 8.21 10.27
C GLY A 51 -25.57 6.74 10.74
N GLY A 52 -25.89 6.45 12.01
CA GLY A 52 -25.80 5.11 12.59
C GLY A 52 -24.40 4.68 13.05
N PHE A 53 -23.39 5.55 12.92
CA PHE A 53 -22.02 5.29 13.39
C PHE A 53 -21.77 5.79 14.82
N GLN A 54 -20.92 5.07 15.53
CA GLN A 54 -20.37 5.39 16.85
C GLN A 54 -18.88 5.75 16.72
N ASN A 55 -18.43 6.69 17.55
CA ASN A 55 -17.02 7.05 17.66
C ASN A 55 -16.19 5.87 18.18
N ALA A 56 -14.94 5.78 17.73
CA ALA A 56 -14.01 4.72 18.16
C ALA A 56 -13.77 4.70 19.67
N SER A 57 -13.98 5.82 20.38
CA SER A 57 -13.95 5.89 21.85
C SER A 57 -14.97 4.99 22.54
N GLU A 58 -16.10 4.69 21.88
CA GLU A 58 -17.08 3.74 22.40
C GLU A 58 -16.56 2.31 22.28
N CYS A 59 -15.93 1.98 21.15
CA CYS A 59 -15.26 0.69 20.94
C CYS A 59 -14.11 0.50 21.94
N ALA A 60 -13.36 1.56 22.24
CA ALA A 60 -12.20 1.54 23.14
C ALA A 60 -12.53 1.11 24.59
N LYS A 61 -13.80 1.17 25.00
CA LYS A 61 -14.25 0.72 26.33
C LYS A 61 -14.04 -0.79 26.53
N CYS A 62 -14.16 -1.57 25.46
CA CYS A 62 -14.01 -3.02 25.48
C CYS A 62 -12.85 -3.50 24.60
N HIS A 63 -12.59 -2.85 23.45
CA HIS A 63 -11.57 -3.23 22.47
C HIS A 63 -10.27 -2.42 22.67
N VAL A 64 -9.71 -2.46 23.87
CA VAL A 64 -8.62 -1.57 24.30
C VAL A 64 -7.36 -1.73 23.43
N ASP A 65 -6.89 -2.96 23.22
CA ASP A 65 -5.64 -3.21 22.50
C ASP A 65 -5.78 -2.92 21.00
N ILE A 66 -6.94 -3.25 20.42
CA ILE A 66 -7.28 -2.93 19.02
C ILE A 66 -7.32 -1.41 18.82
N TYR A 67 -7.98 -0.67 19.73
CA TYR A 67 -8.04 0.79 19.66
C TYR A 67 -6.65 1.41 19.74
N ARG A 68 -5.78 0.90 20.63
CA ARG A 68 -4.40 1.39 20.75
C ARG A 68 -3.59 1.22 19.47
N ASN A 69 -3.80 0.12 18.75
CA ASN A 69 -3.20 -0.12 17.44
C ASN A 69 -3.76 0.85 16.39
N TRP A 70 -5.08 0.98 16.32
CA TRP A 70 -5.75 1.79 15.30
C TRP A 70 -5.48 3.29 15.45
N GLN A 71 -5.53 3.86 16.66
CA GLN A 71 -5.54 5.32 16.87
C GLN A 71 -4.31 6.06 16.29
N ASN A 72 -3.19 5.37 16.11
CA ASN A 72 -1.96 5.91 15.53
C ASN A 72 -1.71 5.48 14.07
N SER A 73 -2.63 4.71 13.49
CA SER A 73 -2.56 4.25 12.10
C SER A 73 -2.84 5.39 11.11
N LEU A 74 -2.39 5.22 9.86
CA LEU A 74 -2.79 6.14 8.79
C LEU A 74 -4.28 6.05 8.44
N HIS A 75 -5.00 5.02 8.89
CA HIS A 75 -6.46 4.95 8.76
C HIS A 75 -7.16 5.89 9.75
N ALA A 76 -6.78 5.87 11.04
CA ALA A 76 -7.29 6.83 12.02
C ALA A 76 -6.91 8.28 11.68
N LEU A 77 -5.74 8.45 11.06
CA LEU A 77 -5.24 9.76 10.64
C LEU A 77 -5.64 10.12 9.21
N SER A 78 -6.37 9.28 8.48
CA SER A 78 -6.59 9.44 7.02
C SER A 78 -7.21 10.78 6.65
N TYR A 79 -8.14 11.28 7.46
CA TYR A 79 -8.67 12.64 7.31
C TYR A 79 -7.71 13.70 7.83
N LYS A 80 -7.10 13.53 9.01
CA LYS A 80 -6.33 14.59 9.68
C LYS A 80 -4.89 14.74 9.18
N ASN A 81 -4.39 13.80 8.39
CA ASN A 81 -3.00 13.77 7.95
C ASN A 81 -2.65 15.06 7.18
N PRO A 82 -1.59 15.80 7.56
CA PRO A 82 -1.24 17.08 6.92
C PRO A 82 -0.92 16.97 5.42
N ILE A 83 -0.34 15.86 4.97
CA ILE A 83 -0.06 15.60 3.54
C ILE A 83 -1.39 15.50 2.79
N PHE A 84 -2.32 14.69 3.32
CA PHE A 84 -3.66 14.58 2.74
C PHE A 84 -4.41 15.91 2.78
N GLN A 85 -4.45 16.59 3.93
CA GLN A 85 -5.16 17.87 4.08
C GLN A 85 -4.65 18.92 3.10
N THR A 86 -3.35 18.95 2.83
CA THR A 86 -2.78 19.87 1.83
C THR A 86 -3.28 19.55 0.41
N ALA A 87 -3.24 18.28 0.02
CA ALA A 87 -3.76 17.85 -1.27
C ALA A 87 -5.28 18.06 -1.38
N TYR A 88 -6.03 17.75 -0.31
CA TYR A 88 -7.47 17.88 -0.22
C TYR A 88 -7.91 19.33 -0.31
N MET A 89 -7.33 20.25 0.46
CA MET A 89 -7.71 21.67 0.43
C MET A 89 -7.41 22.32 -0.92
N ARG A 90 -6.30 21.94 -1.55
CA ARG A 90 -5.99 22.36 -2.92
C ARG A 90 -7.06 21.86 -3.89
N ALA A 91 -7.40 20.57 -3.83
CA ALA A 91 -8.41 19.98 -4.68
C ALA A 91 -9.81 20.58 -4.43
N TYR A 92 -10.19 20.76 -3.17
CA TYR A 92 -11.45 21.36 -2.74
C TYR A 92 -11.59 22.78 -3.30
N THR A 93 -10.55 23.60 -3.18
CA THR A 93 -10.54 24.96 -3.73
C THR A 93 -10.66 24.96 -5.25
N GLN A 94 -9.87 24.13 -5.94
CA GLN A 94 -9.87 24.06 -7.41
C GLN A 94 -11.20 23.54 -7.98
N THR A 95 -11.90 22.69 -7.23
CA THR A 95 -13.16 22.07 -7.65
C THR A 95 -14.39 22.71 -7.02
N LYS A 96 -14.24 23.84 -6.32
CA LYS A 96 -15.32 24.55 -5.62
C LYS A 96 -16.13 23.63 -4.68
N GLY A 97 -15.43 22.75 -3.98
CA GLY A 97 -15.99 21.86 -2.97
C GLY A 97 -16.33 20.44 -3.44
N GLU A 98 -16.35 20.18 -4.75
CA GLU A 98 -16.68 18.84 -5.25
C GLU A 98 -15.68 17.76 -4.80
N ALA A 99 -14.46 18.15 -4.42
CA ALA A 99 -13.46 17.24 -3.82
C ALA A 99 -13.90 16.47 -2.60
N ALA A 100 -14.82 17.01 -1.81
CA ALA A 100 -15.33 16.29 -0.66
C ALA A 100 -15.97 14.96 -1.07
N LYS A 101 -16.66 14.91 -2.22
CA LYS A 101 -17.43 13.73 -2.64
C LYS A 101 -16.57 12.55 -3.06
N TYR A 102 -15.30 12.75 -3.41
CA TYR A 102 -14.42 11.67 -3.87
C TYR A 102 -13.21 11.46 -2.97
N CYS A 103 -12.66 12.51 -2.37
CA CYS A 103 -11.56 12.35 -1.43
C CYS A 103 -12.04 11.67 -0.13
N LEU A 104 -13.22 12.06 0.35
CA LEU A 104 -13.73 11.57 1.64
C LEU A 104 -14.32 10.15 1.53
N ASP A 105 -14.61 9.64 0.33
CA ASP A 105 -15.01 8.24 0.12
C ASP A 105 -13.94 7.23 0.57
N CYS A 106 -12.68 7.65 0.62
CA CYS A 106 -11.57 6.85 1.16
C CYS A 106 -11.03 7.42 2.48
N HIS A 107 -10.96 8.75 2.61
CA HIS A 107 -10.28 9.40 3.75
C HIS A 107 -11.18 9.74 4.94
N ALA A 108 -12.51 9.73 4.76
CA ALA A 108 -13.48 9.87 5.85
C ALA A 108 -14.79 9.16 5.46
N PRO A 109 -14.74 7.85 5.18
CA PRO A 109 -15.76 7.16 4.39
C PRO A 109 -17.14 7.05 5.08
N THR A 110 -17.24 7.45 6.35
CA THR A 110 -18.53 7.63 7.03
C THR A 110 -19.42 8.66 6.35
N VAL A 111 -18.85 9.62 5.59
CA VAL A 111 -19.62 10.62 4.80
C VAL A 111 -20.61 9.98 3.83
N ALA A 112 -20.34 8.75 3.37
CA ALA A 112 -21.25 8.01 2.50
C ALA A 112 -22.65 7.85 3.13
N ALA A 113 -22.72 7.66 4.46
CA ALA A 113 -23.99 7.59 5.20
C ALA A 113 -24.34 8.89 5.94
N THR A 114 -23.37 9.57 6.54
CA THR A 114 -23.62 10.78 7.36
C THR A 114 -23.91 12.03 6.54
N LYS A 115 -23.45 12.06 5.27
CA LYS A 115 -23.45 13.24 4.38
C LYS A 115 -22.70 14.45 4.95
N ASP A 116 -21.83 14.25 5.94
CA ASP A 116 -21.03 15.28 6.60
C ASP A 116 -19.77 15.65 5.81
N PHE A 117 -19.94 16.16 4.59
CA PHE A 117 -18.83 16.53 3.70
C PHE A 117 -18.01 17.74 4.19
N ASP A 118 -18.54 18.50 5.14
CA ASP A 118 -17.82 19.59 5.83
C ASP A 118 -17.01 19.11 7.04
N ALA A 119 -17.04 17.80 7.35
CA ALA A 119 -16.39 17.19 8.50
C ALA A 119 -16.66 17.91 9.83
N LYS A 120 -17.92 18.29 10.07
CA LYS A 120 -18.35 18.95 11.31
C LYS A 120 -18.39 17.95 12.47
N ALA A 121 -18.83 16.72 12.19
CA ALA A 121 -18.95 15.66 13.17
C ALA A 121 -17.60 15.04 13.50
N ASP A 122 -17.43 14.64 14.76
CA ASP A 122 -16.17 14.04 15.22
C ASP A 122 -15.91 12.67 14.57
N ILE A 123 -16.97 11.90 14.29
CA ILE A 123 -16.89 10.61 13.59
C ILE A 123 -16.27 10.74 12.19
N THR A 124 -16.50 11.85 11.50
CA THR A 124 -15.90 12.13 10.18
C THR A 124 -14.41 12.40 10.32
N LYS A 125 -14.01 13.07 11.41
CA LYS A 125 -12.62 13.41 11.71
C LYS A 125 -11.80 12.22 12.22
N GLU A 126 -12.43 11.09 12.55
CA GLU A 126 -11.76 9.81 12.83
C GLU A 126 -11.25 9.12 11.56
N GLY A 127 -11.59 9.65 10.37
CA GLY A 127 -11.17 9.07 9.10
C GLY A 127 -11.78 7.68 8.87
N VAL A 128 -10.95 6.70 8.52
CA VAL A 128 -11.34 5.29 8.42
C VAL A 128 -11.44 4.70 9.83
N THR A 129 -12.59 4.93 10.47
CA THR A 129 -12.91 4.51 11.84
C THR A 129 -13.33 3.03 11.94
N CYS A 130 -13.28 2.49 13.16
CA CYS A 130 -13.72 1.13 13.48
C CYS A 130 -15.13 0.88 12.93
N ASP A 131 -16.05 1.80 13.22
CA ASP A 131 -17.46 1.60 12.89
C ASP A 131 -17.74 1.65 11.38
N PHE A 132 -16.96 2.43 10.62
CA PHE A 132 -17.07 2.38 9.16
C PHE A 132 -16.74 0.97 8.65
N CYS A 133 -15.55 0.47 8.94
CA CYS A 133 -15.09 -0.83 8.46
C CYS A 133 -16.07 -1.92 8.90
N HIS A 134 -16.38 -1.97 10.19
CA HIS A 134 -17.25 -2.99 10.78
C HIS A 134 -18.73 -2.88 10.39
N SER A 135 -19.12 -1.84 9.65
CA SER A 135 -20.44 -1.69 9.04
C SER A 135 -20.49 -2.12 7.57
N VAL A 136 -19.36 -2.47 6.95
CA VAL A 136 -19.31 -2.94 5.54
C VAL A 136 -19.97 -4.31 5.42
N THR A 137 -21.01 -4.38 4.60
CA THR A 137 -21.78 -5.61 4.32
C THR A 137 -21.30 -6.33 3.08
N LYS A 138 -20.83 -5.58 2.08
CA LYS A 138 -20.35 -6.09 0.80
C LYS A 138 -19.42 -5.07 0.14
N VAL A 139 -18.42 -5.58 -0.57
CA VAL A 139 -17.55 -4.75 -1.42
C VAL A 139 -17.70 -5.12 -2.90
N THR A 140 -17.92 -4.10 -3.73
CA THR A 140 -17.95 -4.18 -5.19
C THR A 140 -16.73 -3.45 -5.76
N VAL A 141 -15.66 -4.22 -5.98
CA VAL A 141 -14.37 -3.70 -6.50
C VAL A 141 -14.58 -3.00 -7.86
N GLY A 142 -14.02 -1.80 -8.00
CA GLY A 142 -14.07 -0.99 -9.22
C GLY A 142 -15.36 -0.19 -9.43
N ALA A 143 -16.32 -0.24 -8.49
CA ALA A 143 -17.48 0.65 -8.53
C ALA A 143 -17.14 2.03 -7.95
N ASP A 144 -17.84 3.08 -8.40
CA ASP A 144 -17.69 4.45 -7.88
C ASP A 144 -17.95 4.54 -6.37
N SER A 145 -18.91 3.75 -5.87
CA SER A 145 -19.18 3.56 -4.45
C SER A 145 -19.01 2.07 -4.10
N PRO A 146 -17.80 1.64 -3.71
CA PRO A 146 -17.50 0.23 -3.60
C PRO A 146 -18.07 -0.43 -2.34
N PHE A 147 -18.46 0.34 -1.32
CA PHE A 147 -18.94 -0.17 -0.05
C PHE A 147 -20.46 -0.10 0.10
N GLU A 148 -21.10 -1.24 0.31
CA GLU A 148 -22.47 -1.31 0.82
C GLU A 148 -22.42 -1.33 2.35
N LEU A 149 -23.04 -0.34 3.01
CA LEU A 149 -22.93 -0.12 4.45
C LEU A 149 -24.25 -0.43 5.17
N GLN A 150 -24.14 -1.02 6.36
CA GLN A 150 -25.23 -1.13 7.32
C GLN A 150 -24.72 -0.75 8.72
N PRO A 151 -24.65 0.56 9.01
CA PRO A 151 -24.34 1.05 10.35
C PRO A 151 -25.38 0.63 11.39
N GLY A 152 -24.97 0.56 12.65
CA GLY A 152 -25.84 0.16 13.76
C GLY A 152 -25.24 -0.92 14.65
N ASN A 153 -26.09 -1.70 15.32
CA ASN A 153 -25.65 -2.60 16.39
C ASN A 153 -24.99 -3.90 15.92
N ILE A 154 -24.95 -4.23 14.62
CA ILE A 154 -24.29 -5.45 14.12
C ILE A 154 -22.94 -5.07 13.52
N LYS A 155 -21.86 -5.65 14.06
CA LYS A 155 -20.49 -5.45 13.58
C LYS A 155 -19.99 -6.69 12.84
N ARG A 156 -19.33 -6.49 11.70
CA ARG A 156 -18.85 -7.56 10.82
C ARG A 156 -17.36 -7.80 10.94
N GLY A 157 -16.91 -9.04 10.82
CA GLY A 157 -15.48 -9.35 10.87
C GLY A 157 -15.12 -10.67 10.19
N ALA A 158 -13.81 -10.94 10.11
CA ALA A 158 -13.29 -12.21 9.57
C ALA A 158 -13.44 -13.39 10.55
N LEU A 159 -13.87 -13.11 11.79
CA LEU A 159 -13.94 -14.08 12.87
C LEU A 159 -15.38 -14.48 13.14
N ASN A 160 -15.61 -15.78 13.31
CA ASN A 160 -16.84 -16.28 13.91
C ASN A 160 -16.75 -16.09 15.42
N ALA A 161 -17.12 -14.90 15.92
CA ALA A 161 -17.13 -14.62 17.35
C ALA A 161 -18.27 -15.41 18.03
N PRO A 162 -17.97 -16.30 19.01
CA PRO A 162 -18.97 -17.17 19.61
C PRO A 162 -19.91 -16.45 20.59
N ARG A 163 -19.54 -15.24 21.05
CA ARG A 163 -20.31 -14.44 22.01
C ARG A 163 -20.01 -12.96 21.81
N ALA A 164 -21.06 -12.14 21.84
CA ALA A 164 -20.94 -10.70 21.92
C ALA A 164 -22.03 -10.20 22.86
N GLU A 165 -21.64 -9.46 23.90
CA GLU A 165 -22.56 -9.05 24.98
C GLU A 165 -23.17 -7.66 24.74
N GLU A 166 -22.40 -6.76 24.13
CA GLU A 166 -22.80 -5.36 23.94
C GLU A 166 -23.40 -5.12 22.54
N HIS A 167 -22.87 -5.73 21.48
CA HIS A 167 -23.36 -5.55 20.11
C HIS A 167 -23.45 -6.89 19.36
N GLY A 168 -24.24 -6.96 18.29
CA GLY A 168 -24.30 -8.14 17.43
C GLY A 168 -23.02 -8.33 16.62
N VAL A 169 -22.71 -9.58 16.27
CA VAL A 169 -21.55 -9.95 15.46
C VAL A 169 -21.96 -10.82 14.28
N GLU A 170 -21.35 -10.57 13.12
CA GLU A 170 -21.61 -11.31 11.89
C GLU A 170 -20.31 -11.58 11.14
N TYR A 171 -20.15 -12.81 10.65
CA TYR A 171 -19.02 -13.13 9.79
C TYR A 171 -19.18 -12.52 8.39
N SER A 172 -18.13 -11.89 7.89
CA SER A 172 -18.05 -11.41 6.53
C SER A 172 -16.88 -12.04 5.78
N LYS A 173 -17.15 -12.58 4.61
CA LYS A 173 -16.12 -13.10 3.70
C LYS A 173 -15.21 -12.00 3.15
N ASP A 174 -15.75 -10.79 2.97
CA ASP A 174 -14.95 -9.68 2.42
C ASP A 174 -13.90 -9.25 3.45
N PHE A 175 -14.19 -9.35 4.75
CA PHE A 175 -13.21 -9.12 5.82
C PHE A 175 -12.03 -10.11 5.82
N ALA A 176 -12.23 -11.30 5.26
CA ALA A 176 -11.19 -12.32 5.14
C ALA A 176 -10.49 -12.28 3.76
N SER A 177 -10.72 -11.24 2.95
CA SER A 177 -10.18 -11.14 1.59
C SER A 177 -9.68 -9.72 1.27
N SER A 178 -8.72 -9.61 0.35
CA SER A 178 -8.19 -8.32 -0.14
C SER A 178 -9.25 -7.42 -0.76
N ARG A 179 -10.44 -7.98 -1.09
CA ARG A 179 -11.60 -7.23 -1.56
C ARG A 179 -12.02 -6.12 -0.61
N LEU A 180 -11.92 -6.31 0.71
CA LEU A 180 -12.25 -5.23 1.66
C LEU A 180 -11.35 -4.00 1.45
N CYS A 181 -10.06 -4.24 1.24
CA CYS A 181 -9.05 -3.20 1.03
C CYS A 181 -9.20 -2.54 -0.35
N ALA A 182 -9.58 -3.32 -1.37
CA ALA A 182 -9.72 -2.86 -2.75
C ALA A 182 -10.72 -1.71 -2.92
N GLY A 183 -11.72 -1.57 -2.03
CA GLY A 183 -12.65 -0.45 -2.10
C GLY A 183 -11.98 0.93 -1.94
N CYS A 184 -10.84 1.02 -1.26
CA CYS A 184 -10.04 2.26 -1.19
C CYS A 184 -8.70 2.15 -1.92
N HIS A 185 -8.14 0.94 -2.02
CA HIS A 185 -6.80 0.68 -2.58
C HIS A 185 -6.81 0.24 -4.05
N ASP A 186 -7.95 0.43 -4.73
CA ASP A 186 -8.09 0.27 -6.18
C ASP A 186 -9.01 1.35 -6.72
N PHE A 187 -8.43 2.47 -7.15
CA PHE A 187 -9.19 3.65 -7.54
C PHE A 187 -8.79 4.19 -8.90
N THR A 188 -9.84 4.63 -9.61
CA THR A 188 -9.75 5.27 -10.92
C THR A 188 -10.15 6.72 -10.73
N ASN A 189 -9.38 7.65 -11.30
CA ASN A 189 -9.75 9.04 -11.26
C ASN A 189 -10.88 9.35 -12.25
N ARG A 190 -11.44 10.57 -12.20
CA ARG A 190 -12.55 11.01 -13.06
C ARG A 190 -12.26 10.95 -14.58
N ASN A 191 -10.99 10.86 -14.97
CA ASN A 191 -10.56 10.78 -16.36
C ASN A 191 -10.34 9.32 -16.81
N GLY A 192 -10.71 8.33 -15.99
CA GLY A 192 -10.55 6.91 -16.32
C GLY A 192 -9.14 6.36 -16.09
N VAL A 193 -8.26 7.09 -15.40
CA VAL A 193 -6.89 6.64 -15.12
C VAL A 193 -6.84 5.91 -13.78
N HIS A 194 -6.31 4.69 -13.79
CA HIS A 194 -6.01 3.90 -12.59
C HIS A 194 -4.80 4.47 -11.82
N VAL A 195 -5.00 5.61 -11.16
CA VAL A 195 -3.94 6.36 -10.47
C VAL A 195 -3.39 5.55 -9.29
N GLY A 196 -4.25 4.86 -8.52
CA GLY A 196 -3.84 3.88 -7.52
C GLY A 196 -4.47 2.53 -7.81
N ASN A 197 -3.65 1.54 -8.16
CA ASN A 197 -4.06 0.22 -8.63
C ASN A 197 -3.43 -0.90 -7.81
N THR A 198 -3.22 -0.67 -6.50
CA THR A 198 -2.53 -1.61 -5.60
C THR A 198 -3.20 -2.98 -5.58
N TYR A 199 -4.53 -3.03 -5.58
CA TYR A 199 -5.25 -4.30 -5.67
C TYR A 199 -5.00 -5.03 -6.99
N GLN A 200 -4.95 -4.34 -8.13
CA GLN A 200 -4.67 -4.99 -9.42
C GLN A 200 -3.22 -5.46 -9.52
N GLU A 201 -2.27 -4.68 -8.97
CA GLU A 201 -0.88 -5.12 -8.81
C GLU A 201 -0.83 -6.42 -7.98
N TRP A 202 -1.50 -6.44 -6.82
CA TRP A 202 -1.64 -7.64 -5.98
C TRP A 202 -2.26 -8.81 -6.73
N ARG A 203 -3.37 -8.59 -7.43
CA ARG A 203 -4.09 -9.62 -8.16
C ARG A 203 -3.23 -10.29 -9.25
N SER A 204 -2.23 -9.58 -9.78
CA SER A 204 -1.32 -10.11 -10.79
C SER A 204 -0.14 -10.91 -10.22
N SER A 205 0.08 -10.87 -8.90
CA SER A 205 1.23 -11.50 -8.23
C SER A 205 1.04 -12.98 -7.91
N SER A 206 2.14 -13.64 -7.55
CA SER A 206 2.16 -14.97 -6.93
C SER A 206 1.36 -15.02 -5.62
N PHE A 207 1.34 -13.93 -4.85
CA PHE A 207 0.65 -13.84 -3.56
C PHE A 207 -0.86 -14.03 -3.72
N ALA A 208 -1.47 -13.41 -4.74
CA ALA A 208 -2.88 -13.62 -5.03
C ALA A 208 -3.18 -15.05 -5.49
N GLN A 209 -2.27 -15.68 -6.23
CA GLN A 209 -2.40 -17.06 -6.73
C GLN A 209 -2.34 -18.06 -5.57
N ASP A 210 -1.46 -17.82 -4.60
CA ASP A 210 -1.29 -18.64 -3.40
C ASP A 210 -2.35 -18.35 -2.31
N GLY A 211 -3.26 -17.41 -2.56
CA GLY A 211 -4.31 -17.03 -1.62
C GLY A 211 -3.82 -16.21 -0.42
N THR A 212 -2.64 -15.58 -0.53
CA THR A 212 -2.14 -14.62 0.45
C THR A 212 -2.82 -13.27 0.22
N GLU A 213 -3.73 -12.93 1.13
CA GLU A 213 -4.53 -11.71 1.11
C GLU A 213 -3.79 -10.55 1.80
N CYS A 214 -4.20 -9.31 1.54
CA CYS A 214 -3.62 -8.10 2.15
C CYS A 214 -3.53 -8.22 3.68
N GLN A 215 -4.54 -8.79 4.32
CA GLN A 215 -4.63 -8.97 5.76
C GLN A 215 -3.53 -9.88 6.31
N ASN A 216 -3.03 -10.85 5.54
CA ASN A 216 -2.00 -11.77 6.02
C ASN A 216 -0.69 -11.04 6.34
N CYS A 217 -0.36 -9.98 5.60
CA CYS A 217 0.84 -9.18 5.82
C CYS A 217 0.56 -7.86 6.57
N HIS A 218 -0.57 -7.20 6.31
CA HIS A 218 -0.89 -5.88 6.88
C HIS A 218 -1.77 -5.92 8.14
N MET A 219 -2.36 -7.07 8.45
CA MET A 219 -3.15 -7.32 9.66
C MET A 219 -2.80 -8.67 10.30
N PRO A 220 -1.50 -9.00 10.50
CA PRO A 220 -1.11 -10.29 11.06
C PRO A 220 -1.71 -10.48 12.47
N GLU A 221 -1.88 -11.73 12.89
CA GLU A 221 -2.23 -12.00 14.28
C GLU A 221 -1.05 -11.63 15.19
N VAL A 222 -1.33 -10.78 16.18
CA VAL A 222 -0.38 -10.31 17.19
C VAL A 222 -0.92 -10.58 18.60
N PRO A 223 -0.05 -10.69 19.62
CA PRO A 223 -0.50 -10.76 21.01
C PRO A 223 -1.37 -9.55 21.38
N GLY A 224 -2.47 -9.80 22.08
CA GLY A 224 -3.38 -8.76 22.53
C GLY A 224 -4.82 -9.26 22.61
N THR A 225 -5.62 -8.60 23.45
CA THR A 225 -6.99 -9.02 23.70
C THR A 225 -7.94 -8.43 22.66
N THR A 226 -8.78 -9.27 22.05
CA THR A 226 -9.79 -8.76 21.12
C THR A 226 -10.88 -7.99 21.84
N ALA A 227 -11.20 -8.30 23.09
CA ALA A 227 -12.14 -7.57 23.93
C ALA A 227 -11.85 -7.90 25.41
N ASP A 228 -12.15 -6.96 26.31
CA ASP A 228 -12.03 -7.11 27.77
C ASP A 228 -12.84 -8.29 28.33
N LYS A 229 -14.00 -8.60 27.71
CA LYS A 229 -14.87 -9.72 28.07
C LYS A 229 -15.19 -10.59 26.86
N GLY A 230 -15.04 -11.90 27.02
CA GLY A 230 -15.35 -12.88 25.96
C GLY A 230 -14.44 -12.79 24.72
N GLY A 231 -13.34 -12.06 24.82
CA GLY A 231 -12.34 -11.91 23.77
C GLY A 231 -11.36 -13.09 23.68
N ARG A 232 -10.47 -13.01 22.70
CA ARG A 232 -9.35 -13.94 22.48
C ARG A 232 -8.03 -13.21 22.79
N ASP A 233 -7.01 -13.94 23.21
CA ASP A 233 -5.69 -13.38 23.54
C ASP A 233 -4.79 -13.13 22.31
N LYS A 234 -5.36 -13.24 21.12
CA LYS A 234 -4.75 -12.87 19.84
C LYS A 234 -5.72 -12.00 19.04
N MET A 235 -5.23 -10.85 18.60
CA MET A 235 -5.95 -9.93 17.75
C MET A 235 -5.23 -9.77 16.41
N HIS A 236 -5.95 -9.34 15.38
CA HIS A 236 -5.31 -8.84 14.17
C HIS A 236 -4.75 -7.45 14.43
N ASP A 237 -3.57 -7.16 13.89
CA ASP A 237 -2.97 -5.84 14.01
C ASP A 237 -3.79 -4.78 13.25
N HIS A 238 -4.21 -3.73 13.96
CA HIS A 238 -4.94 -2.59 13.40
C HIS A 238 -4.05 -1.34 13.25
N SER A 239 -2.74 -1.48 13.48
CA SER A 239 -1.76 -0.46 13.11
C SER A 239 -1.69 -0.28 11.59
N LEU A 240 -2.08 -1.34 10.86
CA LEU A 240 -2.14 -1.40 9.39
C LEU A 240 -0.80 -1.00 8.78
N SER A 241 0.25 -1.58 9.39
CA SER A 241 1.68 -1.33 9.27
C SER A 241 2.13 -0.38 8.15
N HIS A 242 2.54 0.81 8.59
CA HIS A 242 3.54 1.68 7.97
C HIS A 242 4.83 1.69 8.80
N ASN A 243 5.25 0.53 9.31
CA ASN A 243 6.45 0.45 10.13
C ASN A 243 7.70 0.38 9.24
N THR A 244 8.79 1.01 9.70
CA THR A 244 10.04 1.12 8.96
C THR A 244 10.67 -0.23 8.65
N GLU A 245 10.46 -1.23 9.50
CA GLU A 245 11.10 -2.54 9.35
C GLU A 245 10.50 -3.30 8.16
N SER A 246 9.17 -3.35 8.04
CA SER A 246 8.49 -3.92 6.88
C SER A 246 8.87 -3.20 5.58
N MET A 247 9.13 -1.89 5.63
CA MET A 247 9.58 -1.13 4.45
C MET A 247 11.02 -1.48 4.03
N LYS A 248 11.93 -1.65 5.00
CA LYS A 248 13.32 -2.07 4.72
C LYS A 248 13.38 -3.46 4.11
N ASP A 249 12.49 -4.33 4.54
CA ASP A 249 12.43 -5.72 4.07
C ASP A 249 11.73 -5.87 2.71
N ALA A 250 11.03 -4.84 2.22
CA ALA A 250 10.22 -4.94 1.00
C ALA A 250 11.05 -5.06 -0.29
N VAL A 251 12.24 -4.42 -0.32
CA VAL A 251 13.15 -4.44 -1.48
C VAL A 251 14.51 -4.91 -1.05
N SER A 252 15.07 -5.89 -1.75
CA SER A 252 16.47 -6.28 -1.57
C SER A 252 17.30 -5.88 -2.79
N VAL A 253 18.56 -5.50 -2.55
CA VAL A 253 19.55 -5.21 -3.58
C VAL A 253 20.78 -6.09 -3.43
N GLU A 254 21.33 -6.51 -4.56
CA GLU A 254 22.53 -7.34 -4.62
C GLU A 254 23.44 -6.85 -5.75
N THR A 255 24.68 -6.46 -5.42
CA THR A 255 25.69 -6.17 -6.44
C THR A 255 26.22 -7.49 -7.00
N LYS A 256 25.87 -7.81 -8.25
CA LYS A 256 26.25 -9.06 -8.92
C LYS A 256 27.64 -9.05 -9.52
N GLY A 257 28.08 -7.89 -10.00
CA GLY A 257 29.35 -7.78 -10.72
C GLY A 257 29.90 -6.37 -10.69
N VAL A 258 31.21 -6.27 -10.54
CA VAL A 258 31.97 -5.02 -10.68
C VAL A 258 33.12 -5.31 -11.63
N ASN A 259 32.95 -4.91 -12.89
CA ASN A 259 33.86 -5.27 -13.97
C ASN A 259 34.52 -4.02 -14.54
N ARG A 260 35.85 -3.97 -14.54
CA ARG A 260 36.60 -2.93 -15.26
C ARG A 260 36.73 -3.35 -16.73
N MET A 261 36.22 -2.51 -17.63
CA MET A 261 36.32 -2.71 -19.08
C MET A 261 36.80 -1.43 -19.74
N ASN A 262 37.98 -1.47 -20.37
CA ASN A 262 38.63 -0.28 -20.94
C ASN A 262 38.74 0.85 -19.91
N ASP A 263 38.17 2.02 -20.25
CA ASP A 263 38.05 3.20 -19.40
C ASP A 263 36.69 3.33 -18.67
N GLU A 264 36.00 2.21 -18.46
CA GLU A 264 34.76 2.16 -17.66
C GLU A 264 34.81 1.12 -16.52
N LEU A 265 34.16 1.45 -15.41
CA LEU A 265 33.75 0.51 -14.37
C LEU A 265 32.26 0.21 -14.56
N LEU A 266 31.95 -1.04 -14.89
CA LEU A 266 30.59 -1.54 -14.98
C LEU A 266 30.18 -2.14 -13.65
N VAL A 267 29.05 -1.69 -13.12
CA VAL A 267 28.45 -2.22 -11.90
C VAL A 267 27.07 -2.77 -12.22
N ASP A 268 26.91 -4.07 -12.03
CA ASP A 268 25.64 -4.77 -12.20
C ASP A 268 24.97 -4.95 -10.84
N VAL A 269 23.80 -4.36 -10.67
CA VAL A 269 23.01 -4.43 -9.44
C VAL A 269 21.67 -5.09 -9.74
N MET A 270 21.35 -6.15 -9.02
CA MET A 270 20.01 -6.74 -9.01
C MET A 270 19.16 -6.08 -7.93
N VAL A 271 17.94 -5.72 -8.29
CA VAL A 271 16.91 -5.21 -7.38
C VAL A 271 15.71 -6.14 -7.41
N HIS A 272 15.25 -6.55 -6.23
CA HIS A 272 14.22 -7.57 -6.09
C HIS A 272 12.98 -7.04 -5.38
N ASN A 273 11.81 -7.37 -5.92
CA ASN A 273 10.52 -7.24 -5.27
C ASN A 273 9.83 -8.61 -5.20
N TRP A 274 10.14 -9.37 -4.16
CA TRP A 274 9.66 -10.74 -3.94
C TRP A 274 8.94 -10.90 -2.60
N LYS A 275 9.01 -9.87 -1.75
CA LYS A 275 8.39 -9.83 -0.42
C LYS A 275 7.13 -8.96 -0.39
N ALA A 276 6.85 -8.18 -1.45
CA ALA A 276 5.60 -7.47 -1.60
C ALA A 276 4.79 -8.04 -2.76
N GLY A 277 3.53 -8.40 -2.48
CA GLY A 277 2.59 -8.85 -3.49
C GLY A 277 2.16 -7.76 -4.47
N HIS A 278 2.59 -6.50 -4.33
CA HIS A 278 2.25 -5.41 -5.23
C HIS A 278 3.50 -4.70 -5.73
N ALA A 279 3.36 -3.69 -6.59
CA ALA A 279 4.52 -2.96 -7.08
C ALA A 279 5.21 -2.16 -5.96
N ILE A 280 6.49 -1.84 -6.13
CA ILE A 280 7.21 -0.96 -5.19
C ILE A 280 7.74 0.29 -5.93
N PRO A 281 7.36 1.50 -5.47
CA PRO A 281 6.34 1.77 -4.45
C PRO A 281 4.91 1.69 -5.02
N THR A 282 3.98 1.07 -4.31
CA THR A 282 2.55 1.10 -4.66
C THR A 282 1.84 2.35 -4.12
N GLY A 283 0.58 2.55 -4.55
CA GLY A 283 -0.28 3.63 -4.11
C GLY A 283 -0.18 4.85 -5.02
N THR A 284 0.05 6.03 -4.41
CA THR A 284 0.01 7.29 -5.16
C THR A 284 1.23 7.48 -6.07
N PRO A 285 1.09 8.16 -7.23
CA PRO A 285 2.20 8.39 -8.16
C PRO A 285 3.34 9.25 -7.60
N ALA A 286 3.10 10.02 -6.53
CA ALA A 286 4.13 10.85 -5.89
C ALA A 286 5.16 10.06 -5.07
N ARG A 287 5.02 8.73 -4.99
CA ARG A 287 5.98 7.84 -4.32
C ARG A 287 7.01 7.34 -5.32
N THR A 288 8.27 7.30 -4.90
CA THR A 288 9.38 6.84 -5.72
C THR A 288 10.30 5.90 -4.93
N LEU A 289 10.86 4.92 -5.63
CA LEU A 289 12.00 4.14 -5.13
C LEU A 289 13.23 4.59 -5.90
N VAL A 290 14.31 4.89 -5.19
CA VAL A 290 15.57 5.33 -5.79
C VAL A 290 16.63 4.28 -5.48
N LEU A 291 17.19 3.65 -6.51
CA LEU A 291 18.43 2.90 -6.38
C LEU A 291 19.59 3.89 -6.56
N GLU A 292 20.45 3.98 -5.56
CA GLU A 292 21.67 4.77 -5.58
C GLU A 292 22.89 3.84 -5.56
N VAL A 293 23.77 4.01 -6.54
CA VAL A 293 25.02 3.26 -6.65
C VAL A 293 26.18 4.24 -6.51
N ARG A 294 27.03 4.00 -5.51
CA ARG A 294 28.17 4.84 -5.15
C ARG A 294 29.46 4.09 -5.38
N THR A 295 30.45 4.77 -5.94
CA THR A 295 31.85 4.31 -5.95
C THR A 295 32.62 5.03 -4.85
N LEU A 296 33.37 4.31 -4.02
CA LEU A 296 34.09 4.88 -2.89
C LEU A 296 35.60 4.58 -2.96
N ASP A 297 36.41 5.48 -2.41
CA ASP A 297 37.86 5.29 -2.31
C ASP A 297 38.26 4.42 -1.10
N GLY A 298 39.56 4.14 -0.96
CA GLY A 298 40.10 3.36 0.16
C GLY A 298 39.85 3.97 1.55
N SER A 299 39.48 5.26 1.63
CA SER A 299 39.09 5.96 2.85
C SER A 299 37.55 6.07 3.01
N LYS A 300 36.78 5.34 2.20
CA LYS A 300 35.30 5.37 2.15
C LYS A 300 34.71 6.72 1.77
N ARG A 301 35.45 7.58 1.06
CA ARG A 301 34.88 8.82 0.52
C ARG A 301 34.17 8.52 -0.79
N ILE A 302 32.99 9.11 -0.98
CA ILE A 302 32.22 8.98 -2.22
C ILE A 302 32.97 9.69 -3.33
N ILE A 303 33.22 8.97 -4.42
CA ILE A 303 33.86 9.51 -5.62
C ILE A 303 32.82 9.94 -6.65
N GLU A 304 31.86 9.06 -6.93
CA GLU A 304 30.75 9.32 -7.86
C GLU A 304 29.50 8.59 -7.35
N THR A 305 28.33 9.14 -7.69
CA THR A 305 27.03 8.57 -7.38
C THR A 305 26.16 8.58 -8.63
N LYS A 306 25.57 7.43 -8.95
CA LYS A 306 24.54 7.31 -10.00
C LYS A 306 23.24 6.77 -9.41
N LYS A 307 22.12 7.10 -10.05
CA LYS A 307 20.79 6.76 -9.55
C LYS A 307 19.88 6.26 -10.66
N THR A 308 19.08 5.24 -10.33
CA THR A 308 17.88 4.85 -11.08
C THR A 308 16.67 5.20 -10.24
N VAL A 309 15.68 5.87 -10.82
CA VAL A 309 14.42 6.23 -10.15
C VAL A 309 13.29 5.37 -10.73
N TYR A 310 12.63 4.62 -9.86
CA TYR A 310 11.47 3.80 -10.15
C TYR A 310 10.20 4.52 -9.69
N ARG A 311 9.33 4.88 -10.64
CA ARG A 311 8.11 5.64 -10.37
C ARG A 311 7.03 5.40 -11.41
N LYS A 312 5.80 5.76 -11.05
CA LYS A 312 4.69 5.90 -11.98
C LYS A 312 4.59 7.36 -12.40
N THR A 313 4.73 7.64 -13.69
CA THR A 313 4.60 8.97 -14.26
C THR A 313 3.20 9.13 -14.86
N VAL A 314 2.44 10.08 -14.30
CA VAL A 314 1.13 10.48 -14.80
C VAL A 314 1.27 11.82 -15.53
N VAL A 315 0.53 12.00 -16.62
CA VAL A 315 0.49 13.25 -17.38
C VAL A 315 -0.93 13.81 -17.49
N ASP A 316 -1.05 15.12 -17.67
CA ASP A 316 -2.30 15.81 -17.95
C ASP A 316 -2.71 15.73 -19.44
N GLY A 317 -3.84 16.33 -19.80
CA GLY A 317 -4.34 16.39 -21.17
C GLY A 317 -3.42 17.14 -22.16
N SER A 318 -2.42 17.89 -21.69
CA SER A 318 -1.39 18.55 -22.49
C SER A 318 -0.05 17.78 -22.48
N ALA A 319 -0.05 16.52 -22.02
CA ALA A 319 1.11 15.66 -21.88
C ALA A 319 2.19 16.19 -20.90
N ARG A 320 1.83 17.10 -19.98
CA ARG A 320 2.75 17.57 -18.94
C ARG A 320 2.69 16.64 -17.74
N GLU A 321 3.84 16.33 -17.16
CA GLU A 321 3.92 15.50 -15.95
C GLU A 321 3.19 16.19 -14.78
N VAL A 322 2.32 15.43 -14.10
CA VAL A 322 1.69 15.85 -12.84
C VAL A 322 2.45 15.23 -11.68
N THR A 323 2.98 16.08 -10.81
CA THR A 323 3.93 15.67 -9.76
C THR A 323 3.32 15.66 -8.36
N SER A 324 2.17 16.31 -8.17
CA SER A 324 1.45 16.29 -6.89
C SER A 324 0.32 15.27 -6.89
N ASP A 325 0.01 14.71 -5.72
CA ASP A 325 -1.11 13.78 -5.57
C ASP A 325 -2.41 14.44 -6.07
N ALA A 326 -2.77 15.62 -5.55
CA ALA A 326 -3.99 16.33 -5.98
C ALA A 326 -4.11 16.48 -7.51
N ASP A 327 -3.04 16.86 -8.19
CA ASP A 327 -3.08 17.02 -9.65
C ASP A 327 -3.19 15.69 -10.40
N ALA A 328 -2.52 14.63 -9.90
CA ALA A 328 -2.65 13.29 -10.47
C ALA A 328 -4.11 12.79 -10.39
N PHE A 329 -4.80 13.07 -9.28
CA PHE A 329 -6.20 12.75 -9.11
C PHE A 329 -7.12 13.62 -9.99
N LEU A 330 -6.89 14.93 -10.07
CA LEU A 330 -7.81 15.83 -10.77
C LEU A 330 -7.60 15.91 -12.28
N TYR A 331 -6.33 15.91 -12.72
CA TYR A 331 -5.95 16.28 -14.07
C TYR A 331 -5.20 15.18 -14.81
N GLY A 332 -4.75 14.13 -14.12
CA GLY A 332 -4.11 12.99 -14.77
C GLY A 332 -5.05 12.34 -15.79
N THR A 333 -4.62 12.24 -17.05
CA THR A 333 -5.40 11.61 -18.14
C THR A 333 -4.73 10.35 -18.68
N LYS A 334 -3.45 10.15 -18.36
CA LYS A 334 -2.69 8.97 -18.82
C LYS A 334 -1.51 8.67 -17.90
N ILE A 335 -1.21 7.38 -17.73
CA ILE A 335 0.10 6.93 -17.24
C ILE A 335 1.03 6.89 -18.45
N SER A 336 2.01 7.80 -18.52
CA SER A 336 2.94 7.89 -19.65
C SER A 336 4.10 6.91 -19.54
N LYS A 337 4.49 6.57 -18.30
CA LYS A 337 5.54 5.61 -17.98
C LYS A 337 5.28 5.00 -16.61
N ASP A 338 5.49 3.70 -16.48
CA ASP A 338 5.58 3.03 -15.18
C ASP A 338 6.80 2.13 -15.22
N ASN A 339 7.85 2.50 -14.49
CA ASN A 339 9.05 1.68 -14.34
C ASN A 339 9.23 1.24 -12.89
N ARG A 340 8.16 1.20 -12.09
CA ARG A 340 8.22 0.62 -10.74
C ARG A 340 8.63 -0.84 -10.81
N LEU A 341 9.08 -1.39 -9.68
CA LEU A 341 9.31 -2.83 -9.58
C LEU A 341 7.95 -3.51 -9.43
N ALA A 342 7.55 -4.30 -10.42
CA ALA A 342 6.35 -5.13 -10.36
C ALA A 342 6.48 -6.17 -9.23
N PRO A 343 5.37 -6.74 -8.74
CA PRO A 343 5.47 -7.89 -7.84
C PRO A 343 6.17 -9.06 -8.54
N ASP A 344 6.89 -9.86 -7.75
CA ASP A 344 7.71 -10.98 -8.20
C ASP A 344 8.88 -10.61 -9.13
N GLU A 345 9.15 -9.31 -9.33
CA GLU A 345 10.17 -8.85 -10.26
C GLU A 345 11.58 -8.92 -9.66
N THR A 346 12.52 -9.36 -10.49
CA THR A 346 13.95 -9.11 -10.32
C THR A 346 14.45 -8.32 -11.52
N ARG A 347 15.05 -7.15 -11.28
CA ARG A 347 15.57 -6.27 -12.32
C ARG A 347 17.07 -6.11 -12.20
N LEU A 348 17.77 -6.29 -13.32
CA LEU A 348 19.19 -6.00 -13.44
C LEU A 348 19.38 -4.56 -13.93
N GLU A 349 20.11 -3.76 -13.16
CA GLU A 349 20.53 -2.40 -13.50
C GLU A 349 22.04 -2.36 -13.69
N THR A 350 22.50 -1.94 -14.86
CA THR A 350 23.92 -1.79 -15.17
C THR A 350 24.32 -0.32 -15.16
N PHE A 351 25.22 0.04 -14.27
CA PHE A 351 25.78 1.39 -14.14
C PHE A 351 27.18 1.44 -14.76
N ARG A 352 27.45 2.50 -15.51
CA ARG A 352 28.77 2.77 -16.11
C ARG A 352 29.40 3.97 -15.43
N PHE A 353 30.57 3.82 -14.81
CA PHE A 353 31.35 4.90 -14.20
C PHE A 353 32.65 5.09 -14.99
N ALA A 354 33.13 6.33 -15.13
CA ALA A 354 34.37 6.59 -15.86
C ALA A 354 35.61 6.18 -15.02
N THR A 355 36.60 5.50 -15.62
CA THR A 355 37.81 4.97 -14.94
C THR A 355 38.88 5.99 -14.55
N ARG A 356 38.67 7.30 -14.79
CA ARG A 356 39.55 8.31 -14.18
C ARG A 356 39.61 8.18 -12.66
N ILE A 357 38.67 7.43 -12.10
CA ILE A 357 38.70 6.86 -10.78
C ILE A 357 39.52 5.55 -10.73
N ARG A 358 40.85 5.68 -10.70
CA ARG A 358 41.73 4.53 -10.40
C ARG A 358 41.55 4.02 -8.98
N ASP A 359 41.08 4.89 -8.10
CA ASP A 359 41.03 4.65 -6.66
C ASP A 359 39.69 4.06 -6.16
N VAL A 360 38.80 3.55 -7.03
CA VAL A 360 37.59 2.84 -6.55
C VAL A 360 38.03 1.58 -5.79
N ALA A 361 37.83 1.59 -4.48
CA ALA A 361 38.07 0.48 -3.58
C ALA A 361 36.80 -0.33 -3.35
N THR A 362 35.65 0.35 -3.24
CA THR A 362 34.36 -0.30 -2.97
C THR A 362 33.23 0.31 -3.79
N VAL A 363 32.20 -0.50 -4.01
CA VAL A 363 30.93 -0.09 -4.61
C VAL A 363 29.82 -0.38 -3.62
N GLU A 364 28.95 0.59 -3.39
CA GLU A 364 27.81 0.48 -2.48
C GLU A 364 26.52 0.72 -3.27
N ALA A 365 25.53 -0.18 -3.11
CA ALA A 365 24.20 -0.05 -3.69
C ALA A 365 23.17 0.08 -2.57
N ILE A 366 22.37 1.14 -2.58
CA ILE A 366 21.37 1.43 -1.55
C ILE A 366 20.05 1.79 -2.22
N THR A 367 18.94 1.36 -1.65
CA THR A 367 17.61 1.82 -2.04
C THR A 367 17.03 2.80 -1.04
N TYR A 368 16.32 3.80 -1.55
CA TYR A 368 15.61 4.80 -0.77
C TYR A 368 14.16 4.84 -1.22
N PHE A 369 13.24 4.75 -0.26
CA PHE A 369 11.87 5.20 -0.48
C PHE A 369 11.84 6.71 -0.35
N LEU A 370 11.44 7.41 -1.42
CA LEU A 370 11.36 8.85 -1.46
C LEU A 370 9.93 9.28 -1.79
N HIS A 371 9.40 10.14 -0.93
CA HIS A 371 8.12 10.81 -1.11
C HIS A 371 8.31 12.28 -0.71
N GLN A 372 8.01 13.20 -1.61
CA GLN A 372 8.18 14.65 -1.40
C GLN A 372 6.82 15.35 -1.48
N PRO A 373 5.96 15.15 -0.48
CA PRO A 373 4.63 15.75 -0.48
C PRO A 373 4.69 17.26 -0.27
N LEU A 374 3.67 17.96 -0.79
CA LEU A 374 3.37 19.32 -0.37
C LEU A 374 2.67 19.25 0.99
N VAL A 375 3.12 20.07 1.95
CA VAL A 375 2.53 20.17 3.29
C VAL A 375 2.31 21.64 3.64
N ILE A 376 1.09 22.00 4.03
CA ILE A 376 0.77 23.32 4.60
C ILE A 376 1.50 23.42 5.94
N GLN A 377 2.34 24.44 6.07
CA GLN A 377 2.99 24.78 7.33
C GLN A 377 2.42 26.10 7.87
N GLN A 378 2.20 26.17 9.17
CA GLN A 378 1.94 27.45 9.83
C GLN A 378 3.21 28.30 9.73
N THR A 379 3.09 29.49 9.18
CA THR A 379 4.18 30.47 9.14
C THR A 379 3.92 31.51 10.22
N GLU A 380 4.86 31.67 11.14
CA GLU A 380 4.81 32.76 12.12
C GLU A 380 5.12 34.08 11.39
N MET A 381 4.25 35.07 11.54
CA MET A 381 4.51 36.42 11.09
C MET A 381 4.90 37.27 12.30
N THR A 382 6.20 37.51 12.46
CA THR A 382 6.73 38.40 13.49
C THR A 382 7.04 39.75 12.88
N ILE A 383 6.35 40.79 13.32
CA ILE A 383 6.65 42.18 12.95
C ILE A 383 7.20 42.85 14.22
N PRO A 384 8.51 43.15 14.31
CA PRO A 384 9.04 43.88 15.46
C PRO A 384 8.47 45.31 15.43
N LEU A 385 7.66 45.65 16.44
CA LEU A 385 7.05 46.98 16.53
C LEU A 385 7.98 48.01 17.20
N SER A 386 8.84 47.56 18.12
CA SER A 386 9.88 48.37 18.76
C SER A 386 10.97 47.48 19.34
N SER A 387 12.17 48.06 19.55
CA SER A 387 13.31 47.36 20.16
C SER A 387 14.06 48.29 21.11
N SER A 388 14.58 47.74 22.21
CA SER A 388 15.47 48.42 23.15
C SER A 388 16.63 47.50 23.51
N SER A 389 17.84 48.05 23.64
CA SER A 389 19.04 47.28 23.99
C SER A 389 19.91 48.04 24.98
N LEU A 390 20.49 47.31 25.94
CA LEU A 390 21.50 47.82 26.86
C LEU A 390 22.74 46.91 26.79
N PRO A 391 23.95 47.47 26.84
CA PRO A 391 25.17 46.68 26.90
C PRO A 391 25.25 45.96 28.25
N VAL A 392 25.64 44.68 28.21
CA VAL A 392 25.96 43.91 29.41
C VAL A 392 27.35 44.34 29.90
N LYS A 393 27.46 44.67 31.18
CA LYS A 393 28.74 45.06 31.82
C LYS A 393 29.58 43.87 32.20
#